data_AF-A5K1K7-F1
#
_entry.id   AF-A5K1K7-F1
#
_cell.length_a   1.000
_cell.length_b   1.000
_cell.length_c   1.000
_cell.angle_alpha   90.00
_cell.angle_beta   90.00
_cell.angle_gamma   90.00
#
_symmetry.space_group_name_H-M   'P 1'
#
loop_
_entity.id
_entity.type
_entity.pdbx_description
1 polymer ?
#
loop_
_entity_poly.entity_id
_entity_poly.type
_entity_poly.pdbx_seq_one_letter_code
_entity_poly.pdbx_strand_id
1 'polypeptide(L)'
;MLDTNRIIEVCYQIRSIMKIIKMYRSICILLIIYLSRMISHSPNSFDTILHISLDNRNDYMPRTNGRNLAQRSPSRQALKRAHDCSLTDDEILKLFHLIHVEAIAAGDIITAMLLRLDEETGRVDVEGLVRDKLRRRIRMEMPYFPADKVVTMQARLTELVEDIVGISPLNKDIIFHKFEAYKVELDETVDILRFVARQRTEEGIYEILNNLQLIGELLAVRLRSNDIVVNENTSASMVLRIRRRILDILEFHHDMPSQANSN
;
A
#
# COMPACT_ATOMS: atom_id res chain seq x y z
N MET A 1 1.59 56.39 28.01
CA MET A 1 1.37 56.75 26.59
C MET A 1 2.22 55.92 25.61
N LEU A 2 3.34 55.30 26.04
CA LEU A 2 4.16 54.42 25.20
C LEU A 2 3.57 52.99 25.00
N ASP A 3 2.85 52.44 25.98
CA ASP A 3 2.31 51.07 25.87
C ASP A 3 1.13 50.92 24.89
N THR A 4 0.34 51.97 24.71
CA THR A 4 -0.78 52.00 23.74
C THR A 4 -0.28 51.94 22.29
N ASN A 5 0.89 52.50 21.99
CA ASN A 5 1.45 52.47 20.63
C ASN A 5 1.97 51.08 20.25
N ARG A 6 2.55 50.33 21.20
CA ARG A 6 3.02 48.95 20.98
C ARG A 6 1.88 47.97 20.70
N ILE A 7 0.75 48.12 21.38
CA ILE A 7 -0.42 47.25 21.18
C ILE A 7 -1.04 47.49 19.79
N ILE A 8 -1.13 48.75 19.37
CA ILE A 8 -1.64 49.12 18.03
C ILE A 8 -0.75 48.55 16.92
N GLU A 9 0.58 48.60 17.10
CA GLU A 9 1.56 48.08 16.14
C GLU A 9 1.49 46.55 16.01
N VAL A 10 1.34 45.83 17.13
CA VAL A 10 1.14 44.37 17.13
C VAL A 10 -0.18 43.98 16.46
N CYS A 11 -1.27 44.70 16.74
CA CYS A 11 -2.55 44.46 16.07
C CYS A 11 -2.47 44.71 14.56
N TYR A 12 -1.67 45.69 14.12
CA TYR A 12 -1.45 45.96 12.69
C TYR A 12 -0.63 44.85 12.02
N GLN A 13 0.39 44.33 12.70
CA GLN A 13 1.17 43.18 12.22
C GLN A 13 0.33 41.90 12.11
N ILE A 14 -0.50 41.58 13.12
CA ILE A 14 -1.40 40.42 13.08
C ILE A 14 -2.41 40.54 11.93
N ARG A 15 -2.96 41.75 11.72
CA ARG A 15 -3.90 42.01 10.61
C ARG A 15 -3.22 41.89 9.24
N SER A 16 -1.94 42.28 9.14
CA SER A 16 -1.13 42.12 7.93
C SER A 16 -0.84 40.64 7.64
N ILE A 17 -0.41 39.88 8.64
CA ILE A 17 -0.15 38.43 8.52
C ILE A 17 -1.42 37.69 8.09
N MET A 18 -2.57 38.03 8.67
CA MET A 18 -3.84 37.40 8.30
C MET A 18 -4.29 37.72 6.86
N LYS A 19 -3.93 38.89 6.31
CA LYS A 19 -4.15 39.21 4.90
C LYS A 19 -3.23 38.41 3.98
N ILE A 20 -1.96 38.24 4.36
CA ILE A 20 -0.98 37.44 3.61
C ILE A 20 -1.44 35.98 3.54
N ILE A 21 -1.87 35.39 4.66
CA ILE A 21 -2.38 34.01 4.69
C ILE A 21 -3.61 33.84 3.79
N LYS A 22 -4.55 34.80 3.80
CA LYS A 22 -5.72 34.77 2.91
C LYS A 22 -5.33 34.87 1.43
N MET A 23 -4.35 35.70 1.10
CA MET A 23 -3.82 35.83 -0.25
C MET A 23 -3.17 34.53 -0.72
N TYR A 24 -2.32 33.91 0.12
CA TYR A 24 -1.70 32.63 -0.19
C TYR A 24 -2.73 31.51 -0.38
N ARG A 25 -3.75 31.44 0.48
CA ARG A 25 -4.81 30.44 0.34
C ARG A 25 -5.58 30.62 -0.98
N SER A 26 -5.84 31.85 -1.39
CA SER A 26 -6.49 32.16 -2.66
C SER A 26 -5.60 31.78 -3.86
N ILE A 27 -4.29 32.06 -3.79
CA ILE A 27 -3.33 31.69 -4.82
C ILE A 27 -3.22 30.17 -4.92
N CYS A 28 -3.12 29.45 -3.80
CA CYS A 28 -3.05 27.98 -3.79
C CYS A 28 -4.31 27.34 -4.38
N ILE A 29 -5.50 27.85 -4.06
CA ILE A 29 -6.76 27.34 -4.64
C ILE A 29 -6.79 27.59 -6.15
N LEU A 30 -6.40 28.79 -6.61
CA LEU A 30 -6.30 29.09 -8.03
C LEU A 30 -5.27 28.20 -8.73
N LEU A 31 -4.14 27.90 -8.09
CA LEU A 31 -3.11 27.03 -8.62
C LEU A 31 -3.61 25.58 -8.74
N ILE A 32 -4.36 25.09 -7.75
CA ILE A 32 -4.97 23.75 -7.76
C ILE A 32 -6.03 23.65 -8.87
N ILE A 33 -6.87 24.68 -9.04
CA ILE A 33 -7.89 24.72 -10.10
C ILE A 33 -7.24 24.82 -11.49
N TYR A 34 -6.14 25.57 -11.61
CA TYR A 34 -5.39 25.68 -12.86
C TYR A 34 -4.70 24.36 -13.21
N LEU A 35 -4.06 23.70 -12.24
CA LEU A 35 -3.43 22.39 -12.41
C LEU A 35 -4.46 21.30 -12.72
N SER A 36 -5.62 21.30 -12.06
CA SER A 36 -6.68 20.33 -12.35
C SER A 36 -7.24 20.50 -13.76
N ARG A 37 -7.42 21.74 -14.23
CA ARG A 37 -7.81 22.02 -15.63
C ARG A 37 -6.73 21.64 -16.64
N MET A 38 -5.46 21.86 -16.31
CA MET A 38 -4.35 21.40 -17.16
C MET A 38 -4.31 19.87 -17.28
N ILE A 39 -4.54 19.15 -16.19
CA ILE A 39 -4.65 17.68 -16.17
C ILE A 39 -5.82 17.21 -17.04
N SER A 40 -6.97 17.88 -16.98
CA SER A 40 -8.15 17.51 -17.76
C SER A 40 -8.03 17.82 -19.26
N HIS A 41 -7.27 18.84 -19.66
CA HIS A 41 -7.19 19.28 -21.06
C HIS A 41 -5.99 18.75 -21.85
N SER A 42 -5.07 18.04 -21.22
CA SER A 42 -3.88 17.53 -21.90
C SER A 42 -3.36 16.22 -21.29
N PRO A 43 -4.06 15.09 -21.51
CA PRO A 43 -3.54 13.77 -21.13
C PRO A 43 -2.17 13.48 -21.79
N ASN A 44 -1.91 14.05 -22.97
CA ASN A 44 -0.65 13.85 -23.69
C ASN A 44 0.54 14.65 -23.13
N SER A 45 0.33 15.83 -22.52
CA SER A 45 1.44 16.57 -21.89
C SER A 45 1.78 16.06 -20.50
N PHE A 46 0.84 15.39 -19.82
CA PHE A 46 1.15 14.64 -18.60
C PHE A 46 2.09 13.48 -18.92
N ASP A 47 1.83 12.76 -20.03
CA ASP A 47 2.73 11.72 -20.53
C ASP A 47 4.13 12.27 -20.82
N THR A 48 4.23 13.49 -21.38
CA THR A 48 5.52 14.12 -21.65
C THR A 48 6.24 14.56 -20.36
N ILE A 49 5.54 15.07 -19.34
CA ILE A 49 6.13 15.45 -18.05
C ILE A 49 6.50 14.20 -17.22
N LEU A 50 5.71 13.12 -17.30
CA LEU A 50 6.02 11.82 -16.70
C LEU A 50 7.21 11.17 -17.39
N HIS A 51 7.32 11.27 -18.72
CA HIS A 51 8.48 10.83 -19.49
C HIS A 51 9.73 11.67 -19.21
N ILE A 52 9.64 13.00 -19.10
CA ILE A 52 10.77 13.87 -18.72
C ILE A 52 11.18 13.60 -17.26
N SER A 53 10.23 13.31 -16.37
CA SER A 53 10.50 12.90 -14.99
C SER A 53 11.08 11.49 -14.90
N LEU A 54 10.71 10.57 -15.78
CA LEU A 54 11.25 9.21 -15.87
C LEU A 54 12.65 9.20 -16.51
N ASP A 55 12.89 10.03 -17.52
CA ASP A 55 14.21 10.21 -18.12
C ASP A 55 15.18 10.92 -17.17
N ASN A 56 14.73 11.91 -16.39
CA ASN A 56 15.56 12.51 -15.33
C ASN A 56 15.73 11.60 -14.09
N ARG A 57 14.89 10.57 -13.90
CA ARG A 57 15.09 9.56 -12.85
C ARG A 57 16.03 8.43 -13.26
N ASN A 58 16.29 8.28 -14.56
CA ASN A 58 17.22 7.29 -15.08
C ASN A 58 18.71 7.66 -14.86
N ASP A 59 19.02 8.88 -14.43
CA ASP A 59 20.38 9.27 -14.02
C ASP A 59 20.80 8.73 -12.63
N TYR A 60 19.92 8.03 -11.92
CA TYR A 60 20.24 7.37 -10.64
C TYR A 60 20.28 5.83 -10.70
N MET A 61 20.29 5.23 -11.89
CA MET A 61 20.73 3.85 -12.05
C MET A 61 22.23 3.84 -12.33
N PRO A 62 23.10 3.43 -11.38
CA PRO A 62 24.49 3.22 -11.71
C PRO A 62 24.54 2.02 -12.67
N ARG A 63 24.72 2.33 -13.96
CA ARG A 63 25.30 1.41 -14.93
C ARG A 63 26.57 0.84 -14.29
N THR A 64 26.52 -0.43 -13.93
CA THR A 64 27.72 -1.22 -13.68
C THR A 64 28.50 -1.29 -14.98
N ASN A 65 29.45 -0.37 -15.15
CA ASN A 65 30.73 -0.61 -15.81
C ASN A 65 31.68 0.58 -15.63
N GLY A 66 32.74 0.36 -14.83
CA GLY A 66 34.04 0.98 -15.01
C GLY A 66 34.27 2.36 -14.39
N ARG A 67 34.62 2.39 -13.09
CA ARG A 67 35.80 3.12 -12.58
C ARG A 67 36.04 2.82 -11.10
N ASN A 68 37.15 2.14 -10.83
CA ASN A 68 37.78 2.05 -9.52
C ASN A 68 38.15 3.45 -9.04
N LEU A 69 37.34 4.09 -8.20
CA LEU A 69 37.72 5.28 -7.47
C LEU A 69 37.18 5.19 -6.04
N ALA A 70 38.12 5.08 -5.10
CA ALA A 70 37.95 5.01 -3.66
C ALA A 70 37.28 3.72 -3.14
N GLN A 71 38.13 2.75 -2.82
CA GLN A 71 37.89 1.70 -1.84
C GLN A 71 37.52 2.38 -0.50
N ARG A 72 36.23 2.70 -0.32
CA ARG A 72 35.69 3.05 0.99
C ARG A 72 35.77 1.75 1.77
N SER A 73 36.61 1.76 2.82
CA SER A 73 36.69 0.71 3.83
C SER A 73 35.31 0.11 4.08
N PRO A 74 35.17 -1.23 4.16
CA PRO A 74 33.88 -1.86 4.38
C PRO A 74 33.36 -1.33 5.71
N SER A 75 32.50 -0.31 5.65
CA SER A 75 31.64 0.04 6.76
C SER A 75 30.94 -1.26 7.07
N ARG A 76 31.13 -1.76 8.29
CA ARG A 76 30.52 -2.97 8.83
C ARG A 76 29.00 -2.97 8.57
N GLN A 77 28.57 -3.30 7.36
CA GLN A 77 27.27 -3.92 7.14
C GLN A 77 27.43 -5.26 7.83
N ALA A 78 26.69 -5.44 8.93
CA ALA A 78 26.68 -6.69 9.66
C ALA A 78 26.28 -7.78 8.65
N LEU A 79 27.25 -8.56 8.20
CA LEU A 79 27.00 -9.76 7.42
C LEU A 79 26.00 -10.59 8.24
N LYS A 80 24.82 -10.83 7.65
CA LYS A 80 23.77 -11.69 8.21
C LYS A 80 24.43 -13.00 8.62
N ARG A 81 24.28 -13.42 9.89
CA ARG A 81 24.87 -14.68 10.35
C ARG A 81 24.27 -15.81 9.52
N ALA A 82 25.03 -16.87 9.25
CA ALA A 82 24.63 -17.98 8.37
C ALA A 82 23.31 -18.68 8.75
N HIS A 83 22.77 -18.41 9.94
CA HIS A 83 21.53 -19.01 10.46
C HIS A 83 20.56 -17.97 11.03
N ASP A 84 20.68 -16.71 10.63
CA ASP A 84 19.73 -15.67 11.03
C ASP A 84 18.66 -15.54 9.94
N CYS A 85 17.41 -15.82 10.26
CA CYS A 85 16.28 -15.65 9.33
C CYS A 85 15.81 -14.19 9.25
N SER A 86 16.22 -13.31 10.16
CA SER A 86 15.68 -11.96 10.26
C SER A 86 15.97 -11.15 9.00
N LEU A 87 14.96 -10.41 8.56
CA LEU A 87 15.03 -9.55 7.40
C LEU A 87 15.50 -8.15 7.82
N THR A 88 16.31 -7.55 6.96
CA THR A 88 16.69 -6.14 7.08
C THR A 88 15.47 -5.25 6.84
N ASP A 89 15.48 -4.02 7.36
CA ASP A 89 14.36 -3.10 7.16
C ASP A 89 14.10 -2.81 5.66
N ASP A 90 15.14 -2.80 4.81
CA ASP A 90 15.00 -2.64 3.36
C ASP A 90 14.29 -3.82 2.69
N GLU A 91 14.57 -5.05 3.14
CA GLU A 91 13.86 -6.25 2.67
C GLU A 91 12.41 -6.23 3.13
N ILE A 92 12.15 -5.86 4.39
CA ILE A 92 10.79 -5.74 4.94
C ILE A 92 9.97 -4.70 4.15
N LEU A 93 10.56 -3.55 3.81
CA LEU A 93 9.91 -2.52 3.00
C LEU A 93 9.53 -3.03 1.61
N LYS A 94 10.39 -3.83 0.96
CA LYS A 94 10.06 -4.48 -0.32
C LYS A 94 8.87 -5.43 -0.18
N LEU A 95 8.78 -6.19 0.91
CA LEU A 95 7.65 -7.09 1.15
C LEU A 95 6.34 -6.32 1.43
N PHE A 96 6.40 -5.20 2.14
CA PHE A 96 5.24 -4.32 2.31
C PHE A 96 4.73 -3.74 0.99
N HIS A 97 5.63 -3.51 0.03
CA HIS A 97 5.21 -3.04 -1.29
C HIS A 97 4.28 -4.03 -1.99
N LEU A 98 4.45 -5.34 -1.77
CA LEU A 98 3.54 -6.36 -2.31
C LEU A 98 2.11 -6.20 -1.77
N ILE A 99 1.98 -6.02 -0.46
CA ILE A 99 0.70 -5.80 0.21
C ILE A 99 0.08 -4.47 -0.26
N HIS A 100 0.91 -3.44 -0.44
CA HIS A 100 0.48 -2.14 -0.93
C HIS A 100 -0.14 -2.22 -2.34
N VAL A 101 0.50 -2.95 -3.27
CA VAL A 101 -0.05 -3.11 -4.61
C VAL A 101 -1.34 -3.93 -4.60
N GLU A 102 -1.44 -4.96 -3.76
CA GLU A 102 -2.70 -5.71 -3.54
C GLU A 102 -3.81 -4.77 -3.05
N ALA A 103 -3.52 -3.90 -2.07
CA ALA A 103 -4.47 -2.92 -1.54
C ALA A 103 -4.97 -1.94 -2.60
N ILE A 104 -4.07 -1.41 -3.43
CA ILE A 104 -4.45 -0.49 -4.52
C ILE A 104 -5.30 -1.23 -5.57
N ALA A 105 -4.90 -2.45 -5.95
CA ALA A 105 -5.66 -3.25 -6.91
C ALA A 105 -7.07 -3.56 -6.37
N ALA A 106 -7.20 -3.89 -5.08
CA ALA A 106 -8.50 -4.05 -4.44
C ALA A 106 -9.34 -2.77 -4.53
N GLY A 107 -8.78 -1.60 -4.21
CA GLY A 107 -9.48 -0.32 -4.34
C GLY A 107 -9.98 -0.03 -5.76
N ASP A 108 -9.18 -0.36 -6.78
CA ASP A 108 -9.57 -0.23 -8.19
C ASP A 108 -10.71 -1.18 -8.59
N ILE A 109 -10.70 -2.41 -8.07
CA ILE A 109 -11.74 -3.41 -8.29
C ILE A 109 -13.05 -2.93 -7.64
N ILE A 110 -13.00 -2.53 -6.37
CA ILE A 110 -14.17 -2.06 -5.62
C ILE A 110 -14.77 -0.81 -6.27
N THR A 111 -13.94 0.14 -6.69
CA THR A 111 -14.41 1.34 -7.41
C THR A 111 -15.15 0.95 -8.69
N ALA A 112 -14.64 -0.04 -9.44
CA ALA A 112 -15.31 -0.52 -10.64
C ALA A 112 -16.60 -1.29 -10.33
N MET A 113 -16.65 -2.07 -9.24
CA MET A 113 -17.88 -2.74 -8.81
C MET A 113 -18.98 -1.73 -8.48
N LEU A 114 -18.64 -0.67 -7.74
CA LEU A 114 -19.58 0.40 -7.39
C LEU A 114 -20.14 1.13 -8.62
N LEU A 115 -19.31 1.34 -9.65
CA LEU A 115 -19.73 1.96 -10.91
C LEU A 115 -20.58 1.04 -11.79
N ARG A 116 -20.45 -0.28 -11.63
CA ARG A 116 -21.17 -1.30 -12.41
C ARG A 116 -22.38 -1.87 -11.67
N LEU A 117 -22.60 -1.48 -10.43
CA LEU A 117 -23.72 -1.96 -9.63
C LEU A 117 -25.03 -1.46 -10.22
N ASP A 118 -25.86 -2.41 -10.63
CA ASP A 118 -27.25 -2.16 -10.92
C ASP A 118 -28.02 -2.08 -9.60
N GLU A 119 -28.48 -0.88 -9.25
CA GLU A 119 -29.21 -0.62 -7.99
C GLU A 119 -30.61 -1.25 -7.98
N GLU A 120 -31.20 -1.55 -9.14
CA GLU A 120 -32.52 -2.18 -9.23
C GLU A 120 -32.43 -3.68 -9.01
N THR A 121 -31.41 -4.33 -9.60
CA THR A 121 -31.25 -5.78 -9.52
C THR A 121 -30.29 -6.25 -8.43
N GLY A 122 -29.48 -5.33 -7.87
CA GLY A 122 -28.43 -5.66 -6.90
C GLY A 122 -27.36 -6.59 -7.49
N ARG A 123 -27.09 -6.49 -8.80
CA ARG A 123 -26.10 -7.32 -9.52
C ARG A 123 -24.94 -6.48 -10.02
N VAL A 124 -23.78 -7.12 -10.11
CA VAL A 124 -22.55 -6.53 -10.65
C VAL A 124 -21.93 -7.53 -11.63
N ASP A 125 -21.62 -7.08 -12.83
CA ASP A 125 -20.78 -7.86 -13.75
C ASP A 125 -19.29 -7.74 -13.37
N VAL A 126 -18.76 -8.85 -12.88
CA VAL A 126 -17.38 -9.01 -12.42
C VAL A 126 -16.50 -9.78 -13.41
N GLU A 127 -17.02 -10.14 -14.59
CA GLU A 127 -16.25 -10.90 -15.57
C GLU A 127 -14.97 -10.17 -15.97
N GLY A 128 -13.82 -10.85 -15.85
CA GLY A 128 -12.51 -10.30 -16.16
C GLY A 128 -12.04 -9.16 -15.26
N LEU A 129 -12.87 -8.66 -14.34
CA LEU A 129 -12.64 -7.44 -13.58
C LEU A 129 -11.34 -7.50 -12.77
N VAL A 130 -11.20 -8.55 -11.96
CA VAL A 130 -10.03 -8.75 -11.08
C VAL A 130 -8.75 -8.82 -11.90
N ARG A 131 -8.75 -9.68 -12.93
CA ARG A 131 -7.60 -9.89 -13.82
C ARG A 131 -7.15 -8.59 -14.49
N ASP A 132 -8.08 -7.82 -15.03
CA ASP A 132 -7.76 -6.64 -15.83
C ASP A 132 -7.26 -5.48 -14.94
N LYS A 133 -7.87 -5.29 -13.77
CA LYS A 133 -7.42 -4.30 -12.78
C LYS A 133 -6.07 -4.64 -12.19
N LEU A 134 -5.87 -5.89 -11.77
CA LEU A 134 -4.60 -6.35 -11.22
C LEU A 134 -3.47 -6.24 -12.25
N ARG A 135 -3.68 -6.74 -13.48
CA ARG A 135 -2.65 -6.64 -14.55
C ARG A 135 -2.24 -5.20 -14.83
N ARG A 136 -3.21 -4.27 -14.84
CA ARG A 136 -2.92 -2.85 -15.00
C ARG A 136 -2.02 -2.35 -13.87
N ARG A 137 -2.32 -2.69 -12.61
CA ARG A 137 -1.52 -2.28 -11.45
C ARG A 137 -0.13 -2.88 -11.42
N ILE A 138 -0.02 -4.19 -11.66
CA ILE A 138 1.29 -4.86 -11.75
C ILE A 138 2.18 -4.22 -12.82
N ARG A 139 1.64 -3.90 -14.01
CA ARG A 139 2.42 -3.25 -15.07
C ARG A 139 2.95 -1.87 -14.69
N MET A 140 2.24 -1.12 -13.85
CA MET A 140 2.63 0.23 -13.43
C MET A 140 3.58 0.21 -12.24
N GLU A 141 3.30 -0.62 -11.24
CA GLU A 141 4.00 -0.59 -9.95
C GLU A 141 5.13 -1.63 -9.86
N MET A 142 4.95 -2.81 -10.48
CA MET A 142 5.89 -3.94 -10.36
C MET A 142 6.05 -4.71 -11.69
N PRO A 143 6.60 -4.09 -12.74
CA PRO A 143 6.62 -4.65 -14.10
C PRO A 143 7.39 -5.97 -14.25
N TYR A 144 8.30 -6.26 -13.32
CA TYR A 144 9.11 -7.48 -13.28
C TYR A 144 8.64 -8.47 -12.20
N PHE A 145 7.42 -8.33 -11.67
CA PHE A 145 6.90 -9.22 -10.64
C PHE A 145 6.62 -10.62 -11.22
N PRO A 146 6.99 -11.72 -10.54
CA PRO A 146 6.83 -13.07 -11.08
C PRO A 146 5.37 -13.45 -11.35
N ALA A 147 5.15 -14.11 -12.48
CA ALA A 147 3.82 -14.44 -12.97
C ALA A 147 3.04 -15.37 -12.04
N ASP A 148 3.71 -16.33 -11.41
CA ASP A 148 3.13 -17.23 -10.40
C ASP A 148 2.62 -16.46 -9.19
N LYS A 149 3.37 -15.47 -8.69
CA LYS A 149 2.96 -14.64 -7.56
C LYS A 149 1.81 -13.68 -7.95
N VAL A 150 1.75 -13.23 -9.21
CA VAL A 150 0.58 -12.51 -9.74
C VAL A 150 -0.67 -13.38 -9.70
N VAL A 151 -0.57 -14.67 -10.02
CA VAL A 151 -1.70 -15.61 -9.95
C VAL A 151 -2.20 -15.75 -8.51
N THR A 152 -1.31 -15.86 -7.53
CA THR A 152 -1.69 -15.94 -6.11
C THR A 152 -2.40 -14.67 -5.63
N MET A 153 -1.88 -13.50 -6.01
CA MET A 153 -2.54 -12.21 -5.70
C MET A 153 -3.91 -12.10 -6.39
N GLN A 154 -4.01 -12.56 -7.65
CA GLN A 154 -5.28 -12.60 -8.37
C GLN A 154 -6.30 -13.49 -7.65
N ALA A 155 -5.90 -14.67 -7.20
CA ALA A 155 -6.79 -15.59 -6.48
C ALA A 155 -7.35 -14.96 -5.20
N ARG A 156 -6.51 -14.26 -4.41
CA ARG A 156 -6.96 -13.56 -3.19
C ARG A 156 -7.94 -12.42 -3.50
N LEU A 157 -7.69 -11.65 -4.56
CA LEU A 157 -8.60 -10.59 -4.99
C LEU A 157 -9.91 -11.13 -5.57
N THR A 158 -9.86 -12.30 -6.24
CA THR A 158 -11.07 -13.00 -6.68
C THR A 158 -11.89 -13.48 -5.49
N GLU A 159 -11.26 -14.06 -4.47
CA GLU A 159 -11.93 -14.47 -3.22
C GLU A 159 -12.65 -13.28 -2.55
N LEU A 160 -12.02 -12.09 -2.51
CA LEU A 160 -12.67 -10.86 -2.03
C LEU A 160 -13.92 -10.51 -2.85
N VAL A 161 -13.84 -10.58 -4.18
CA VAL A 161 -14.97 -10.27 -5.05
C VAL A 161 -16.10 -11.27 -4.85
N GLU A 162 -15.78 -12.57 -4.79
CA GLU A 162 -16.73 -13.66 -4.52
C GLU A 162 -17.43 -13.47 -3.16
N ASP A 163 -16.69 -13.12 -2.11
CA ASP A 163 -17.21 -12.81 -0.78
C ASP A 163 -18.20 -11.62 -0.78
N ILE A 164 -18.06 -10.69 -1.73
CA ILE A 164 -18.94 -9.53 -1.90
C ILE A 164 -20.17 -9.91 -2.72
N VAL A 165 -19.99 -10.48 -3.92
CA VAL A 165 -21.11 -10.79 -4.83
C VAL A 165 -21.97 -11.96 -4.35
N GLY A 166 -21.45 -12.78 -3.43
CA GLY A 166 -22.22 -13.82 -2.74
C GLY A 166 -23.35 -13.27 -1.85
N ILE A 167 -23.36 -11.97 -1.56
CA ILE A 167 -24.40 -11.31 -0.77
C ILE A 167 -25.45 -10.70 -1.72
N SER A 168 -26.70 -11.14 -1.58
CA SER A 168 -27.83 -10.66 -2.38
C SER A 168 -29.03 -10.28 -1.48
N PRO A 169 -29.68 -9.13 -1.71
CA PRO A 169 -29.36 -8.13 -2.74
C PRO A 169 -28.08 -7.35 -2.40
N LEU A 170 -27.23 -7.12 -3.41
CA LEU A 170 -26.02 -6.33 -3.23
C LEU A 170 -26.34 -4.83 -3.28
N ASN A 171 -25.73 -4.06 -2.39
CA ASN A 171 -25.81 -2.61 -2.39
C ASN A 171 -24.43 -1.99 -2.10
N LYS A 172 -24.33 -0.66 -2.22
CA LYS A 172 -23.06 0.06 -2.02
C LYS A 172 -22.53 -0.09 -0.60
N ASP A 173 -23.39 -0.09 0.41
CA ASP A 173 -22.98 -0.19 1.82
C ASP A 173 -22.34 -1.55 2.12
N ILE A 174 -22.88 -2.64 1.56
CA ILE A 174 -22.30 -3.98 1.65
C ILE A 174 -20.90 -4.01 1.02
N ILE A 175 -20.77 -3.44 -0.19
CA ILE A 175 -19.48 -3.36 -0.90
C ILE A 175 -18.46 -2.57 -0.06
N PHE A 176 -18.84 -1.40 0.46
CA PHE A 176 -17.96 -0.58 1.30
C PHE A 176 -17.58 -1.28 2.60
N HIS A 177 -18.54 -1.88 3.30
CA HIS A 177 -18.28 -2.58 4.56
C HIS A 177 -17.30 -3.74 4.35
N LYS A 178 -17.49 -4.54 3.28
CA LYS A 178 -16.56 -5.63 2.95
C LYS A 178 -15.18 -5.12 2.58
N PHE A 179 -15.08 -4.00 1.86
CA PHE A 179 -13.81 -3.40 1.52
C PHE A 179 -13.07 -2.85 2.76
N GLU A 180 -13.76 -2.20 3.68
CA GLU A 180 -13.15 -1.72 4.93
C GLU A 180 -12.68 -2.88 5.81
N ALA A 181 -13.46 -3.96 5.91
CA ALA A 181 -13.03 -5.17 6.62
C ALA A 181 -11.77 -5.78 5.99
N TYR A 182 -11.70 -5.80 4.66
CA TYR A 182 -10.52 -6.29 3.93
C TYR A 182 -9.30 -5.38 4.13
N LYS A 183 -9.46 -4.04 4.19
CA LYS A 183 -8.37 -3.13 4.53
C LYS A 183 -7.81 -3.40 5.93
N VAL A 184 -8.68 -3.61 6.92
CA VAL A 184 -8.26 -4.01 8.27
C VAL A 184 -7.49 -5.34 8.26
N GLU A 185 -7.92 -6.31 7.44
CA GLU A 185 -7.19 -7.57 7.24
C GLU A 185 -5.78 -7.35 6.68
N LEU A 186 -5.63 -6.45 5.69
CA LEU A 186 -4.33 -6.11 5.10
C LEU A 186 -3.44 -5.39 6.11
N ASP A 187 -3.98 -4.44 6.88
CA ASP A 187 -3.22 -3.71 7.89
C ASP A 187 -2.70 -4.65 8.99
N GLU A 188 -3.52 -5.60 9.43
CA GLU A 188 -3.10 -6.63 10.38
C GLU A 188 -2.04 -7.57 9.76
N THR A 189 -2.16 -7.89 8.46
CA THR A 189 -1.12 -8.64 7.74
C THR A 189 0.22 -7.90 7.80
N VAL A 190 0.25 -6.58 7.58
CA VAL A 190 1.48 -5.78 7.62
C VAL A 190 2.15 -5.86 8.99
N ASP A 191 1.38 -5.73 10.06
CA ASP A 191 1.94 -5.71 11.41
C ASP A 191 2.44 -7.08 11.86
N ILE A 192 1.71 -8.16 11.55
CA ILE A 192 2.18 -9.52 11.82
C ILE A 192 3.41 -9.84 10.95
N LEU A 193 3.40 -9.48 9.66
CA LEU A 193 4.57 -9.66 8.78
C LEU A 193 5.79 -8.94 9.34
N ARG A 194 5.64 -7.70 9.85
CA ARG A 194 6.74 -6.95 10.48
C ARG A 194 7.35 -7.73 11.65
N PHE A 195 6.49 -8.34 12.49
CA PHE A 195 6.92 -9.07 13.66
C PHE A 195 7.57 -10.41 13.30
N VAL A 196 6.99 -11.13 12.34
CA VAL A 196 7.48 -12.42 11.84
C VAL A 196 8.81 -12.25 11.08
N ALA A 197 8.91 -11.24 10.21
CA ALA A 197 10.12 -10.96 9.43
C ALA A 197 11.35 -10.62 10.31
N ARG A 198 11.15 -10.27 11.58
CA ARG A 198 12.23 -9.96 12.53
C ARG A 198 12.67 -11.16 13.38
N GLN A 199 12.01 -12.30 13.22
CA GLN A 199 12.41 -13.53 13.91
C GLN A 199 13.73 -14.05 13.35
N ARG A 200 14.58 -14.52 14.26
CA ARG A 200 15.93 -15.03 13.91
C ARG A 200 15.91 -16.48 13.44
N THR A 201 14.85 -17.22 13.72
CA THR A 201 14.75 -18.65 13.44
C THR A 201 13.44 -18.96 12.71
N GLU A 202 13.46 -20.00 11.87
CA GLU A 202 12.26 -20.50 11.20
C GLU A 202 11.24 -21.02 12.21
N GLU A 203 11.68 -21.66 13.30
CA GLU A 203 10.77 -22.11 14.34
C GLU A 203 10.00 -20.95 14.96
N GLY A 204 10.66 -19.80 15.19
CA GLY A 204 10.00 -18.60 15.71
C GLY A 204 9.00 -18.01 14.71
N ILE A 205 9.32 -18.04 13.41
CA ILE A 205 8.39 -17.64 12.34
C ILE A 205 7.14 -18.52 12.38
N TYR A 206 7.31 -19.85 12.41
CA TYR A 206 6.20 -20.80 12.40
C TYR A 206 5.40 -20.81 13.71
N GLU A 207 6.04 -20.60 14.85
CA GLU A 207 5.36 -20.49 16.15
C GLU A 207 4.33 -19.36 16.13
N ILE A 208 4.71 -18.18 15.62
CA ILE A 208 3.82 -17.03 15.50
C ILE A 208 2.73 -17.30 14.46
N LEU A 209 3.11 -17.74 13.26
CA LEU A 209 2.17 -17.93 12.16
C LEU A 209 1.17 -19.06 12.41
N ASN A 210 1.51 -20.05 13.23
CA ASN A 210 0.60 -21.14 13.61
C ASN A 210 -0.24 -20.81 14.85
N ASN A 211 0.07 -19.73 15.57
CA ASN A 211 -0.76 -19.25 16.67
C ASN A 211 -1.97 -18.46 16.14
N LEU A 212 -2.94 -19.19 15.57
CA LEU A 212 -4.16 -18.61 15.00
C LEU A 212 -4.99 -17.83 16.04
N GLN A 213 -4.91 -18.24 17.31
CA GLN A 213 -5.58 -17.54 18.40
C GLN A 213 -5.00 -16.13 18.56
N LEU A 214 -3.67 -16.00 18.63
CA LEU A 214 -3.00 -14.69 18.74
C LEU A 214 -3.35 -13.79 17.55
N ILE A 215 -3.29 -14.33 16.32
CA ILE A 215 -3.67 -13.57 15.12
C ILE A 215 -5.14 -13.12 15.20
N GLY A 216 -6.03 -14.00 15.66
CA GLY A 216 -7.44 -13.70 15.85
C GLY A 216 -7.69 -12.62 16.90
N GLU A 217 -6.97 -12.65 18.03
CA GLU A 217 -7.08 -11.65 19.09
C GLU A 217 -6.61 -10.27 18.61
N LEU A 218 -5.48 -10.20 17.89
CA LEU A 218 -4.97 -8.95 17.31
C LEU A 218 -5.94 -8.38 16.26
N LEU A 219 -6.43 -9.23 15.34
CA LEU A 219 -7.41 -8.85 14.35
C LEU A 219 -8.71 -8.33 15.00
N ALA A 220 -9.20 -9.01 16.04
CA ALA A 220 -10.41 -8.61 16.76
C ALA A 220 -10.25 -7.26 17.49
N VAL A 221 -9.05 -6.96 18.00
CA VAL A 221 -8.74 -5.63 18.53
C VAL A 221 -8.82 -4.58 17.42
N ARG A 222 -8.21 -4.84 16.25
CA ARG A 222 -8.21 -3.87 15.14
C ARG A 222 -9.59 -3.67 14.51
N LEU A 223 -10.39 -4.73 14.37
CA LEU A 223 -11.76 -4.63 13.88
C LEU A 223 -12.60 -3.76 14.80
N ARG A 224 -12.51 -3.98 16.12
CA ARG A 224 -13.21 -3.15 17.12
C ARG A 224 -12.74 -1.70 17.11
N SER A 225 -11.45 -1.42 16.92
CA SER A 225 -10.96 -0.04 16.86
C SER A 225 -11.38 0.72 15.60
N ASN A 226 -11.83 0.01 14.56
CA ASN A 226 -12.33 0.59 13.31
C ASN A 226 -13.86 0.48 13.19
N ASP A 227 -14.57 0.13 14.27
CA ASP A 227 -16.02 -0.06 14.30
C ASP A 227 -16.55 -1.07 13.25
N ILE A 228 -15.75 -2.07 12.90
CA ILE A 228 -16.12 -3.11 11.93
C ILE A 228 -16.62 -4.35 12.67
N VAL A 229 -17.83 -4.78 12.34
CA VAL A 229 -18.45 -5.99 12.90
C VAL A 229 -18.47 -7.08 11.84
N VAL A 230 -17.79 -8.19 12.14
CA VAL A 230 -17.79 -9.40 11.30
C VAL A 230 -18.27 -10.59 12.14
N ASN A 231 -18.91 -11.55 11.49
CA ASN A 231 -19.28 -12.80 12.16
C ASN A 231 -18.03 -13.69 12.40
N GLU A 232 -18.16 -14.65 13.30
CA GLU A 232 -17.05 -15.54 13.70
C GLU A 232 -16.44 -16.30 12.51
N ASN A 233 -17.29 -16.79 11.59
CA ASN A 233 -16.83 -17.50 10.39
C ASN A 233 -15.97 -16.59 9.49
N THR A 234 -16.39 -15.34 9.29
CA THR A 234 -15.64 -14.35 8.51
C THR A 234 -14.33 -14.03 9.21
N SER A 235 -14.35 -13.83 10.53
CA SER A 235 -13.15 -13.59 11.33
C SER A 235 -12.16 -14.75 11.22
N ALA A 236 -12.62 -15.99 11.31
CA ALA A 236 -11.79 -17.17 11.19
C ALA A 236 -11.16 -17.27 9.79
N SER A 237 -11.94 -17.02 8.73
CA SER A 237 -11.43 -16.97 7.35
C SER A 237 -10.38 -15.87 7.16
N MET A 238 -10.61 -14.68 7.73
CA MET A 238 -9.64 -13.57 7.70
C MET A 238 -8.31 -13.96 8.35
N VAL A 239 -8.34 -14.61 9.52
CA VAL A 239 -7.14 -15.11 10.22
C VAL A 239 -6.35 -16.08 9.34
N LEU A 240 -7.03 -17.03 8.70
CA LEU A 240 -6.38 -17.99 7.80
C LEU A 240 -5.79 -17.30 6.56
N ARG A 241 -6.48 -16.30 6.01
CA ARG A 241 -5.98 -15.50 4.88
C ARG A 241 -4.75 -14.69 5.26
N ILE A 242 -4.72 -14.06 6.42
CA ILE A 242 -3.55 -13.34 6.93
C ILE A 242 -2.35 -14.28 6.99
N ARG A 243 -2.49 -15.44 7.65
CA ARG A 243 -1.43 -16.45 7.75
C ARG A 243 -0.93 -16.89 6.37
N ARG A 244 -1.85 -17.27 5.47
CA ARG A 244 -1.52 -17.70 4.11
C ARG A 244 -0.79 -16.61 3.33
N ARG A 245 -1.30 -15.37 3.37
CA ARG A 245 -0.68 -14.22 2.70
C ARG A 245 0.75 -13.97 3.18
N ILE A 246 1.01 -14.08 4.49
CA ILE A 246 2.36 -13.91 5.03
C ILE A 246 3.29 -15.03 4.58
N LEU A 247 2.84 -16.29 4.59
CA LEU A 247 3.63 -17.41 4.09
C LEU A 247 3.99 -17.23 2.61
N ASP A 248 3.02 -16.86 1.75
CA ASP A 248 3.25 -16.62 0.32
C ASP A 248 4.30 -15.51 0.08
N ILE A 249 4.26 -14.45 0.90
CA ILE A 249 5.19 -13.32 0.83
C ILE A 249 6.60 -13.70 1.29
N LEU A 250 6.73 -14.48 2.37
CA LEU A 250 8.02 -14.94 2.87
C LEU A 250 8.66 -15.94 1.90
N GLU A 251 7.88 -16.85 1.32
CA GLU A 251 8.35 -17.75 0.27
C GLU A 251 8.91 -16.96 -0.92
N PHE A 252 8.20 -15.91 -1.37
CA PHE A 252 8.71 -15.01 -2.40
C PHE A 252 10.04 -14.34 -2.02
N HIS A 253 10.26 -14.00 -0.73
CA HIS A 253 11.55 -13.48 -0.29
C HIS A 253 12.67 -14.52 -0.42
N HIS A 254 12.41 -15.77 -0.03
CA HIS A 254 13.39 -16.86 -0.14
C HIS A 254 13.79 -17.15 -1.60
N ASP A 255 12.86 -16.95 -2.54
CA ASP A 255 13.11 -17.10 -3.97
C ASP A 255 13.93 -15.94 -4.58
N MET A 256 14.08 -14.81 -3.87
CA MET A 256 14.86 -13.68 -4.36
C MET A 256 16.38 -13.95 -4.19
N PRO A 257 17.21 -13.62 -5.19
CA PRO A 257 18.66 -13.74 -5.05
C PRO A 257 19.15 -12.85 -3.91
N SER A 258 19.77 -13.47 -2.90
CA SER A 258 20.36 -12.77 -1.76
C SER A 258 21.39 -11.75 -2.24
N GLN A 259 21.12 -10.47 -2.01
CA GLN A 259 22.09 -9.39 -2.30
C GLN A 259 23.32 -9.46 -1.39
N ALA A 260 23.34 -10.34 -0.38
CA ALA A 260 24.45 -10.48 0.55
C ALA A 260 25.62 -11.32 0.00
N ASN A 261 25.46 -12.05 -1.11
CA ASN A 261 26.48 -12.97 -1.65
C ASN A 261 26.69 -12.82 -3.18
N SER A 262 26.69 -11.60 -3.71
CA SER A 262 27.19 -11.37 -5.07
C SER A 262 28.66 -10.95 -5.01
N ASN A 263 29.55 -11.91 -5.24
CA ASN A 263 30.97 -11.70 -5.54
C ASN A 263 31.15 -11.23 -6.98
#